data_AF-A0A4P2VA38-F1
#
_entry.id   AF-A0A4P2VA38-F1
#
_cell.length_a   1.000
_cell.length_b   1.000
_cell.length_c   1.000
_cell.angle_alpha   90.00
_cell.angle_beta   90.00
_cell.angle_gamma   90.00
#
_symmetry.space_group_name_H-M   'P 1'
#
loop_
_entity.id
_entity.type
_entity.pdbx_description
1 polymer ?
#
loop_
_entity_poly.entity_id
_entity_poly.type
_entity_poly.pdbx_seq_one_letter_code
_entity_poly.pdbx_strand_id
1 'polypeptide(L)'
;GGKPQQQQKPKDEKKPKEKKEAAPKKAAEPEDLDAADEALALEPKSKDPFDTMPKGTFNFDDFKRVYSNEEEAKSIPYFFEKFDSENYSIWFGEYKYSQELSKVFMSCNLITGMFQRLDKMRKQSFASVCLFGEDNNSTISGVWVWRGQELAFPLSPDWQIDYEVYDWKKLDAKSEETKKLVTQYFSWSGTDKD
;
A
#
# COMPACT_ATOMS: atom_id res chain seq x y z
N GLY A 1 -70.77 -20.89 22.11
CA GLY A 1 -70.80 -22.16 21.38
C GLY A 1 -70.01 -22.02 20.10
N GLY A 2 -69.26 -23.06 19.71
CA GLY A 2 -68.59 -23.14 18.40
C GLY A 2 -67.06 -23.35 18.43
N LYS A 3 -66.59 -24.55 18.78
CA LYS A 3 -65.49 -25.23 18.06
C LYS A 3 -66.17 -26.14 17.01
N PRO A 4 -65.55 -26.64 15.91
CA PRO A 4 -64.15 -27.09 15.70
C PRO A 4 -63.60 -26.60 14.33
N GLN A 5 -62.44 -26.97 13.77
CA GLN A 5 -62.07 -28.24 13.12
C GLN A 5 -60.82 -27.90 12.24
N GLN A 6 -59.61 -28.44 12.42
CA GLN A 6 -59.09 -29.78 12.05
C GLN A 6 -58.14 -29.72 10.84
N GLN A 7 -57.06 -30.54 10.92
CA GLN A 7 -56.30 -31.16 9.81
C GLN A 7 -55.39 -30.27 8.94
N GLN A 8 -54.14 -30.61 8.59
CA GLN A 8 -53.46 -31.91 8.39
C GLN A 8 -51.93 -31.81 8.64
N LYS A 9 -51.34 -32.91 9.14
CA LYS A 9 -49.92 -33.30 9.07
C LYS A 9 -49.57 -33.80 7.62
N PRO A 10 -48.44 -34.48 7.36
CA PRO A 10 -47.01 -34.16 7.41
C PRO A 10 -46.31 -34.49 6.06
N LYS A 11 -44.98 -34.28 5.93
CA LYS A 11 -43.96 -35.06 5.16
C LYS A 11 -42.90 -34.13 4.55
N ASP A 12 -41.63 -34.30 4.93
CA ASP A 12 -40.67 -35.25 4.35
C ASP A 12 -40.18 -34.75 2.98
N GLU A 13 -38.95 -34.22 2.92
CA GLU A 13 -37.89 -34.81 2.10
C GLU A 13 -36.65 -33.88 2.00
N LYS A 14 -35.52 -34.48 2.37
CA LYS A 14 -34.24 -34.49 1.63
C LYS A 14 -33.56 -33.19 1.21
N LYS A 15 -32.35 -33.12 1.78
CA LYS A 15 -31.02 -32.93 1.16
C LYS A 15 -30.49 -31.50 0.99
N PRO A 16 -29.22 -31.29 1.39
CA PRO A 16 -28.49 -30.05 1.16
C PRO A 16 -27.99 -29.99 -0.29
N LYS A 17 -28.15 -28.83 -0.93
CA LYS A 17 -27.42 -28.37 -2.12
C LYS A 17 -26.85 -27.00 -1.73
N GLU A 18 -25.57 -26.88 -1.43
CA GLU A 18 -24.43 -26.83 -2.37
C GLU A 18 -24.44 -25.57 -3.25
N LYS A 19 -23.29 -24.88 -3.24
CA LYS A 19 -22.73 -23.90 -4.19
C LYS A 19 -22.91 -22.39 -3.93
N LYS A 20 -21.75 -21.81 -3.60
CA LYS A 20 -21.09 -20.67 -4.27
C LYS A 20 -21.85 -19.35 -4.34
N GLU A 21 -21.42 -18.42 -3.49
CA GLU A 21 -21.07 -17.04 -3.86
C GLU A 21 -19.76 -16.72 -3.13
N ALA A 22 -18.59 -17.13 -3.62
CA ALA A 22 -17.76 -16.31 -4.52
C ALA A 22 -18.25 -14.87 -4.65
N ALA A 23 -17.93 -14.05 -3.64
CA ALA A 23 -17.95 -12.60 -3.78
C ALA A 23 -17.14 -12.21 -5.03
N PRO A 24 -17.69 -11.35 -5.89
CA PRO A 24 -17.04 -10.98 -7.14
C PRO A 24 -15.74 -10.26 -6.84
N LYS A 25 -14.64 -10.79 -7.39
CA LYS A 25 -13.40 -10.04 -7.65
C LYS A 25 -13.81 -8.76 -8.38
N LYS A 26 -13.89 -7.64 -7.65
CA LYS A 26 -13.94 -6.32 -8.26
C LYS A 26 -12.62 -6.17 -9.00
N ALA A 27 -12.78 -5.89 -10.29
CA ALA A 27 -11.74 -5.66 -11.26
C ALA A 27 -10.69 -4.72 -10.70
N ALA A 28 -9.43 -5.11 -10.93
CA ALA A 28 -8.33 -4.17 -10.98
C ALA A 28 -8.72 -3.02 -11.91
N GLU A 29 -8.48 -1.79 -11.44
CA GLU A 29 -8.32 -0.61 -12.28
C GLU A 29 -6.83 -0.57 -12.73
N PRO A 30 -6.51 -0.95 -13.98
CA PRO A 30 -5.21 -0.66 -14.57
C PRO A 30 -5.16 0.70 -15.30
N GLU A 31 -6.26 1.47 -15.34
CA GLU A 31 -6.31 2.71 -16.15
C GLU A 31 -5.66 3.94 -15.49
N ASP A 32 -5.49 3.97 -14.16
CA ASP A 32 -4.97 5.16 -13.47
C ASP A 32 -3.43 5.29 -13.53
N LEU A 33 -2.72 4.18 -13.79
CA LEU A 33 -1.25 4.18 -13.90
C LEU A 33 -0.78 4.84 -15.20
N ASP A 34 -1.49 4.65 -16.32
CA ASP A 34 -1.09 5.12 -17.65
C ASP A 34 -1.39 6.61 -17.86
N ALA A 35 -2.59 7.06 -17.44
CA ALA A 35 -3.00 8.47 -17.55
C ALA A 35 -2.14 9.41 -16.69
N ALA A 36 -1.73 8.97 -15.50
CA ALA A 36 -0.83 9.74 -14.65
C ALA A 36 0.61 9.78 -15.21
N ASP A 37 1.07 8.73 -15.91
CA ASP A 37 2.38 8.77 -16.57
C ASP A 37 2.41 9.77 -17.74
N GLU A 38 1.34 9.80 -18.55
CA GLU A 38 1.18 10.76 -19.64
C GLU A 38 1.08 12.21 -19.14
N ALA A 39 0.33 12.46 -18.04
CA ALA A 39 0.20 13.80 -17.46
C ALA A 39 1.55 14.33 -16.92
N LEU A 40 2.36 13.47 -16.28
CA LEU A 40 3.69 13.83 -15.80
C LEU A 40 4.71 14.04 -16.94
N ALA A 41 4.54 13.36 -18.07
CA ALA A 41 5.41 13.54 -19.24
C ALA A 41 5.17 14.87 -19.97
N LEU A 42 4.00 15.50 -19.75
CA LEU A 42 3.59 16.77 -20.36
C LEU A 42 4.02 18.01 -19.55
N GLU A 43 4.31 17.86 -18.26
CA GLU A 43 4.90 18.97 -17.49
C GLU A 43 6.32 19.27 -17.98
N PRO A 44 6.70 20.56 -18.12
CA PRO A 44 8.05 20.93 -18.54
C PRO A 44 9.04 20.27 -17.59
N LYS A 45 10.02 19.54 -18.16
CA LYS A 45 11.08 18.78 -17.46
C LYS A 45 11.80 19.64 -16.40
N SER A 46 11.16 19.85 -15.26
CA SER A 46 11.85 20.20 -14.04
C SER A 46 12.75 19.01 -13.78
N LYS A 47 14.06 19.24 -13.66
CA LYS A 47 15.05 18.18 -13.48
C LYS A 47 14.55 17.25 -12.37
N ASP A 48 14.48 15.96 -12.67
CA ASP A 48 14.08 14.98 -11.65
C ASP A 48 15.06 15.15 -10.48
N PRO A 49 14.59 15.45 -9.26
CA PRO A 49 15.47 15.65 -8.13
C PRO A 49 16.37 14.43 -7.85
N PHE A 50 15.95 13.23 -8.25
CA PHE A 50 16.73 12.00 -8.14
C PHE A 50 17.79 11.83 -9.24
N ASP A 51 17.78 12.62 -10.33
CA ASP A 51 18.82 12.54 -11.39
C ASP A 51 20.19 12.99 -10.88
N THR A 52 20.24 13.77 -9.80
CA THR A 52 21.49 14.19 -9.14
C THR A 52 22.19 13.04 -8.41
N MET A 53 21.45 11.97 -8.10
CA MET A 53 21.95 10.82 -7.36
C MET A 53 22.56 9.79 -8.32
N PRO A 54 23.41 8.85 -7.86
CA PRO A 54 23.86 7.74 -8.69
C PRO A 54 22.67 6.90 -9.18
N LYS A 55 22.64 6.53 -10.48
CA LYS A 55 21.66 5.58 -11.02
C LYS A 55 21.96 4.22 -10.41
N GLY A 56 21.15 3.80 -9.45
CA GLY A 56 21.29 2.48 -8.85
C GLY A 56 20.79 1.39 -9.79
N THR A 57 21.04 0.13 -9.43
CA THR A 57 20.72 -1.03 -10.27
C THR A 57 19.26 -1.48 -10.19
N PHE A 58 18.52 -1.02 -9.18
CA PHE A 58 17.11 -1.34 -8.97
C PHE A 58 16.20 -0.59 -9.93
N ASN A 59 15.26 -1.29 -10.56
CA ASN A 59 14.24 -0.71 -11.44
C ASN A 59 12.86 -0.80 -10.76
N PHE A 60 12.31 0.35 -10.38
CA PHE A 60 11.02 0.43 -9.70
C PHE A 60 9.85 -0.01 -10.58
N ASP A 61 9.87 0.28 -11.88
CA ASP A 61 8.77 -0.09 -12.78
C ASP A 61 8.71 -1.61 -12.99
N ASP A 62 9.88 -2.23 -13.15
CA ASP A 62 10.01 -3.68 -13.24
C ASP A 62 9.59 -4.35 -11.92
N PHE A 63 10.06 -3.83 -10.79
CA PHE A 63 9.63 -4.33 -9.48
C PHE A 63 8.11 -4.19 -9.27
N LYS A 64 7.51 -3.05 -9.58
CA LYS A 64 6.05 -2.84 -9.48
C LYS A 64 5.28 -3.80 -10.37
N ARG A 65 5.79 -4.07 -11.57
CA ARG A 65 5.19 -5.05 -12.48
C ARG A 65 5.24 -6.46 -11.89
N VAL A 66 6.37 -6.87 -11.31
CA VAL A 66 6.48 -8.17 -10.64
C VAL A 66 5.58 -8.21 -9.41
N TYR A 67 5.58 -7.15 -8.61
CA TYR A 67 4.77 -7.01 -7.40
C TYR A 67 3.26 -7.11 -7.67
N SER A 68 2.78 -6.52 -8.77
CA SER A 68 1.36 -6.57 -9.12
C SER A 68 0.92 -7.83 -9.87
N ASN A 69 1.84 -8.53 -10.55
CA ASN A 69 1.49 -9.69 -11.39
C ASN A 69 1.81 -11.05 -10.75
N GLU A 70 2.82 -11.11 -9.88
CA GLU A 70 3.26 -12.33 -9.22
C GLU A 70 2.83 -12.35 -7.75
N GLU A 71 2.83 -13.53 -7.15
CA GLU A 71 2.54 -13.69 -5.72
C GLU A 71 3.66 -13.09 -4.85
N GLU A 72 3.30 -12.68 -3.63
CA GLU A 72 4.21 -12.10 -2.64
C GLU A 72 5.43 -13.00 -2.36
N ALA A 73 5.25 -14.33 -2.45
CA ALA A 73 6.31 -15.31 -2.30
C ALA A 73 7.41 -15.22 -3.38
N LYS A 74 7.15 -14.56 -4.50
CA LYS A 74 8.13 -14.27 -5.55
C LYS A 74 8.53 -12.81 -5.61
N SER A 75 7.58 -11.88 -5.48
CA SER A 75 7.86 -10.45 -5.60
C SER A 75 8.72 -9.92 -4.46
N ILE A 76 8.55 -10.43 -3.23
CA ILE A 76 9.34 -10.00 -2.07
C ILE A 76 10.79 -10.47 -2.17
N PRO A 77 11.10 -11.76 -2.46
CA PRO A 77 12.49 -12.16 -2.74
C PRO A 77 13.10 -11.36 -3.89
N TYR A 78 12.34 -11.15 -4.98
CA TYR A 78 12.79 -10.36 -6.12
C TYR A 78 13.19 -8.93 -5.73
N PHE A 79 12.42 -8.30 -4.85
CA PHE A 79 12.77 -7.01 -4.26
C PHE A 79 14.16 -7.10 -3.62
N PHE A 80 14.37 -8.00 -2.66
CA PHE A 80 15.64 -8.07 -1.93
C PHE A 80 16.85 -8.49 -2.78
N GLU A 81 16.64 -9.30 -3.82
CA GLU A 81 17.71 -9.71 -4.75
C GLU A 81 18.17 -8.56 -5.65
N LYS A 82 17.22 -7.72 -6.08
CA LYS A 82 17.51 -6.56 -6.94
C LYS A 82 17.79 -5.29 -6.15
N PHE A 83 17.38 -5.23 -4.89
CA PHE A 83 17.47 -4.04 -4.07
C PHE A 83 18.93 -3.70 -3.81
N ASP A 84 19.29 -2.49 -4.20
CA ASP A 84 20.63 -1.97 -4.10
C ASP A 84 20.71 -1.04 -2.88
N SER A 85 21.13 -1.60 -1.75
CA SER A 85 21.22 -0.86 -0.48
C SER A 85 22.24 0.28 -0.48
N GLU A 86 23.11 0.37 -1.49
CA GLU A 86 24.10 1.45 -1.62
C GLU A 86 23.46 2.70 -2.24
N ASN A 87 22.60 2.51 -3.24
CA ASN A 87 21.97 3.62 -3.97
C ASN A 87 20.51 3.87 -3.57
N TYR A 88 19.88 2.95 -2.85
CA TYR A 88 18.50 3.05 -2.39
C TYR A 88 18.42 2.85 -0.88
N SER A 89 17.41 3.44 -0.27
CA SER A 89 17.15 3.31 1.16
C SER A 89 15.70 2.92 1.42
N ILE A 90 15.52 2.20 2.52
CA ILE A 90 14.20 1.78 3.02
C ILE A 90 13.89 2.64 4.25
N TRP A 91 12.69 3.18 4.30
CA TRP A 91 12.20 4.03 5.37
C TRP A 91 10.88 3.52 5.88
N PHE A 92 10.71 3.58 7.19
CA PHE A 92 9.43 3.37 7.84
C PHE A 92 8.83 4.72 8.16
N GLY A 93 7.61 4.96 7.69
CA GLY A 93 6.82 6.15 7.99
C GLY A 93 5.65 5.77 8.88
N GLU A 94 5.53 6.37 10.05
CA GLU A 94 4.41 6.19 10.98
C GLU A 94 3.72 7.53 11.23
N TYR A 95 2.39 7.57 11.17
CA TYR A 95 1.64 8.80 11.33
C TYR A 95 1.60 9.26 12.78
N LYS A 96 2.07 10.48 13.05
CA LYS A 96 2.22 11.04 14.40
C LYS A 96 0.89 11.27 15.11
N TYR A 97 -0.14 11.63 14.35
CA TYR A 97 -1.41 12.10 14.88
C TYR A 97 -2.52 11.04 14.75
N SER A 98 -2.22 9.78 15.08
CA SER A 98 -3.20 8.68 15.06
C SER A 98 -4.49 9.00 15.83
N GLN A 99 -4.38 9.81 16.89
CA GLN A 99 -5.51 10.33 17.68
C GLN A 99 -6.50 11.17 16.86
N GLU A 100 -6.08 11.78 15.76
CA GLU A 100 -6.94 12.58 14.88
C GLU A 100 -7.66 11.70 13.84
N LEU A 101 -7.25 10.44 13.68
CA LEU A 101 -7.82 9.49 12.72
C LEU A 101 -9.14 8.92 13.23
N SER A 102 -10.22 9.67 13.02
CA SER A 102 -11.54 9.32 13.56
C SER A 102 -12.29 8.27 12.73
N LYS A 103 -12.10 8.27 11.40
CA LYS A 103 -12.80 7.34 10.49
C LYS A 103 -11.82 6.73 9.50
N VAL A 104 -11.90 5.41 9.34
CA VAL A 104 -11.03 4.65 8.43
C VAL A 104 -11.08 5.21 7.01
N PHE A 105 -12.27 5.52 6.49
CA PHE A 105 -12.44 6.09 5.15
C PHE A 105 -11.78 7.48 5.01
N MET A 106 -11.79 8.30 6.06
CA MET A 106 -11.12 9.61 6.03
C MET A 106 -9.60 9.44 6.03
N SER A 107 -9.09 8.48 6.82
CA SER A 107 -7.68 8.11 6.83
C SER A 107 -7.21 7.60 5.46
N CYS A 108 -8.02 6.76 4.79
CA CYS A 108 -7.74 6.34 3.41
C CYS A 108 -7.65 7.54 2.45
N ASN A 109 -8.59 8.49 2.54
CA ASN A 109 -8.56 9.69 1.69
C ASN A 109 -7.31 10.55 1.94
N LEU A 110 -6.84 10.63 3.19
CA LEU A 110 -5.61 11.35 3.54
C LEU A 110 -4.39 10.70 2.87
N ILE A 111 -4.28 9.37 2.96
CA ILE A 111 -3.21 8.59 2.33
C ILE A 111 -3.26 8.78 0.80
N THR A 112 -4.43 8.62 0.19
CA THR A 112 -4.60 8.81 -1.27
C THR A 112 -4.23 10.22 -1.70
N GLY A 113 -4.65 11.24 -0.95
CA GLY A 113 -4.27 12.63 -1.22
C GLY A 113 -2.77 12.86 -1.15
N MET A 114 -2.08 12.22 -0.20
CA MET A 114 -0.61 12.28 -0.12
C MET A 114 0.04 11.63 -1.34
N PHE A 115 -0.43 10.45 -1.78
CA PHE A 115 0.09 9.79 -2.98
C PHE A 115 -0.09 10.63 -4.25
N GLN A 116 -1.21 11.33 -4.40
CA GLN A 116 -1.43 12.25 -5.53
C GLN A 116 -0.42 13.41 -5.54
N ARG A 117 -0.04 13.94 -4.37
CA ARG A 117 1.01 14.98 -4.27
C ARG A 117 2.41 14.43 -4.54
N LEU A 118 2.63 13.16 -4.23
CA LEU A 118 3.88 12.45 -4.46
C LEU A 118 3.93 11.76 -5.83
N ASP A 119 2.99 12.03 -6.74
CA ASP A 119 2.89 11.34 -8.04
C ASP A 119 4.19 11.47 -8.86
N LYS A 120 4.84 12.65 -8.83
CA LYS A 120 6.18 12.87 -9.42
C LYS A 120 7.26 11.96 -8.82
N MET A 121 7.20 11.74 -7.51
CA MET A 121 8.16 10.91 -6.78
C MET A 121 8.00 9.43 -7.13
N ARG A 122 6.77 9.00 -7.47
CA ARG A 122 6.42 7.59 -7.70
C ARG A 122 7.31 6.93 -8.75
N LYS A 123 7.81 7.65 -9.76
CA LYS A 123 8.67 7.06 -10.81
C LYS A 123 9.99 6.50 -10.26
N GLN A 124 10.52 7.12 -9.20
CA GLN A 124 11.79 6.76 -8.58
C GLN A 124 11.60 6.27 -7.13
N SER A 125 10.38 5.88 -6.77
CA SER A 125 10.04 5.38 -5.45
C SER A 125 8.97 4.28 -5.49
N PHE A 126 8.86 3.58 -4.38
CA PHE A 126 7.80 2.64 -4.09
C PHE A 126 7.43 2.76 -2.63
N ALA A 127 6.15 2.68 -2.31
CA ALA A 127 5.71 2.64 -0.93
C ALA A 127 4.49 1.74 -0.79
N SER A 128 4.44 1.04 0.35
CA SER A 128 3.28 0.30 0.79
C SER A 128 2.85 0.88 2.13
N VAL A 129 1.73 1.60 2.13
CA VAL A 129 1.14 2.22 3.31
C VAL A 129 -0.12 1.46 3.67
N CYS A 130 -0.21 1.07 4.93
CA CYS A 130 -1.33 0.34 5.47
C CYS A 130 -2.02 1.19 6.54
N LEU A 131 -3.33 1.06 6.60
CA LEU A 131 -4.16 1.59 7.67
C LEU A 131 -4.59 0.41 8.53
N PHE A 132 -4.25 0.48 9.81
CA PHE A 132 -4.58 -0.55 10.78
C PHE A 132 -5.61 -0.03 11.79
N GLY A 133 -6.30 -0.95 12.45
CA GLY A 133 -7.30 -0.65 13.47
C GLY A 133 -8.71 -0.41 12.93
N GLU A 134 -9.50 0.31 13.72
CA GLU A 134 -10.93 0.54 13.51
C GLU A 134 -11.27 2.04 13.66
N ASP A 135 -12.53 2.43 13.40
CA ASP A 135 -12.96 3.81 13.58
C ASP A 135 -12.65 4.32 14.99
N ASN A 136 -12.05 5.51 15.09
CA ASN A 136 -11.55 6.18 16.31
C ASN A 136 -10.33 5.54 16.99
N ASN A 137 -9.83 4.41 16.47
CA ASN A 137 -8.59 3.80 16.93
C ASN A 137 -7.86 3.19 15.73
N SER A 138 -7.39 4.07 14.84
CA SER A 138 -6.68 3.66 13.64
C SER A 138 -5.27 4.26 13.60
N THR A 139 -4.35 3.51 13.02
CA THR A 139 -2.94 3.88 12.88
C THR A 139 -2.57 3.79 11.40
N ILE A 140 -1.79 4.75 10.92
CA ILE A 140 -1.27 4.73 9.56
C ILE A 140 0.22 4.51 9.67
N SER A 141 0.71 3.48 9.00
CA SER A 141 2.12 3.19 8.93
C SER A 141 2.44 2.59 7.57
N GLY A 142 3.69 2.71 7.14
CA GLY A 142 4.07 2.30 5.81
C GLY A 142 5.56 2.12 5.64
N VAL A 143 5.90 1.24 4.71
CA VAL A 143 7.27 1.04 4.24
C VAL A 143 7.44 1.78 2.92
N TRP A 144 8.47 2.60 2.87
CA TRP A 144 8.82 3.45 1.76
C TRP A 144 10.21 3.12 1.26
N VAL A 145 10.40 3.17 -0.04
CA VAL A 145 11.65 2.86 -0.71
C VAL A 145 11.86 3.90 -1.81
N TRP A 146 13.01 4.54 -1.82
CA TRP A 146 13.35 5.51 -2.85
C TRP A 146 14.85 5.53 -3.10
N ARG A 147 15.23 6.21 -4.18
CA ARG A 147 16.63 6.44 -4.55
C ARG A 147 17.28 7.47 -3.63
N GLY A 148 18.51 7.19 -3.22
CA GLY A 148 19.27 7.99 -2.27
C GLY A 148 19.29 7.41 -0.87
N GLN A 149 20.14 7.97 -0.03
CA GLN A 149 20.34 7.56 1.37
C GLN A 149 19.68 8.50 2.38
N GLU A 150 19.15 9.62 1.91
CA GLU A 150 18.49 10.66 2.70
C GLU A 150 16.99 10.65 2.43
N LEU A 151 16.22 11.42 3.21
CA LEU A 151 14.80 11.62 2.94
C LEU A 151 14.63 12.27 1.56
N ALA A 152 13.68 11.77 0.78
CA ALA A 152 13.39 12.32 -0.52
C ALA A 152 12.56 13.62 -0.45
N PHE A 153 11.76 13.81 0.59
CA PHE A 153 10.86 14.97 0.72
C PHE A 153 11.55 16.33 0.64
N PRO A 154 12.73 16.56 1.27
CA PRO A 154 13.46 17.82 1.15
C PRO A 154 13.94 18.15 -0.27
N LEU A 155 13.96 17.18 -1.19
CA LEU A 155 14.45 17.38 -2.56
C LEU A 155 13.51 18.22 -3.42
N SER A 156 12.22 18.28 -3.07
CA SER A 156 11.24 19.12 -3.76
C SER A 156 10.34 19.82 -2.74
N PRO A 157 10.11 21.14 -2.85
CA PRO A 157 9.18 21.84 -1.98
C PRO A 157 7.74 21.27 -2.05
N ASP A 158 7.36 20.70 -3.19
CA ASP A 158 6.02 20.10 -3.37
C ASP A 158 5.79 18.84 -2.51
N TRP A 159 6.86 18.16 -2.10
CA TRP A 159 6.80 16.93 -1.30
C TRP A 159 6.86 17.19 0.20
N GLN A 160 7.16 18.43 0.59
CA GLN A 160 7.38 18.80 2.00
C GLN A 160 6.07 19.02 2.77
N ILE A 161 4.91 18.89 2.11
CA ILE A 161 3.62 19.24 2.69
C ILE A 161 3.20 18.28 3.80
N ASP A 162 3.33 16.97 3.58
CA ASP A 162 2.78 15.95 4.49
C ASP A 162 3.84 15.15 5.22
N TYR A 163 5.10 15.17 4.79
CA TYR A 163 6.10 14.31 5.44
C TYR A 163 6.33 14.68 6.91
N GLU A 164 6.08 15.92 7.33
CA GLU A 164 6.28 16.36 8.73
C GLU A 164 5.31 15.69 9.71
N VAL A 165 4.12 15.31 9.25
CA VAL A 165 3.11 14.61 10.08
C VAL A 165 3.38 13.11 10.22
N TYR A 166 4.46 12.61 9.61
CA TYR A 166 4.96 11.25 9.78
C TYR A 166 6.31 11.25 10.51
N ASP A 167 6.54 10.23 11.32
CA ASP A 167 7.86 9.88 11.83
C ASP A 167 8.56 8.96 10.85
N TRP A 168 9.75 9.40 10.41
CA TRP A 168 10.55 8.68 9.43
C TRP A 168 11.72 8.00 10.11
N LYS A 169 11.78 6.67 10.01
CA LYS A 169 12.89 5.87 10.49
C LYS A 169 13.56 5.16 9.34
N LYS A 170 14.83 5.47 9.10
CA LYS A 170 15.65 4.71 8.14
C LYS A 170 15.86 3.29 8.65
N LEU A 171 15.60 2.33 7.78
CA LEU A 171 15.75 0.90 8.07
C LEU A 171 17.01 0.34 7.41
N ASP A 172 17.56 -0.71 8.01
CA ASP A 172 18.72 -1.42 7.46
C ASP A 172 18.25 -2.61 6.62
N ALA A 173 18.44 -2.55 5.31
CA ALA A 173 17.97 -3.59 4.38
C ALA A 173 18.56 -4.99 4.62
N LYS A 174 19.68 -5.10 5.35
CA LYS A 174 20.32 -6.38 5.69
C LYS A 174 19.77 -6.97 6.98
N SER A 175 19.14 -6.16 7.83
CA SER A 175 18.53 -6.60 9.08
C SER A 175 17.33 -7.52 8.83
N GLU A 176 17.27 -8.64 9.57
CA GLU A 176 16.11 -9.54 9.54
C GLU A 176 14.82 -8.85 9.96
N GLU A 177 14.88 -7.88 10.87
CA GLU A 177 13.71 -7.10 11.31
C GLU A 177 13.13 -6.29 10.14
N THR A 178 14.00 -5.63 9.37
CA THR A 178 13.58 -4.87 8.18
C THR A 178 13.05 -5.79 7.11
N LYS A 179 13.66 -6.96 6.90
CA LYS A 179 13.13 -7.95 5.95
C LYS A 179 11.74 -8.41 6.32
N LYS A 180 11.50 -8.73 7.59
CA LYS A 180 10.18 -9.11 8.10
C LYS A 180 9.18 -7.97 7.92
N LEU A 181 9.55 -6.75 8.30
CA LEU A 181 8.69 -5.58 8.18
C LEU A 181 8.31 -5.31 6.72
N VAL A 182 9.30 -5.20 5.81
CA VAL A 182 9.05 -5.01 4.37
C VAL A 182 8.17 -6.15 3.83
N THR A 183 8.47 -7.41 4.18
CA THR A 183 7.66 -8.56 3.76
C THR A 183 6.22 -8.39 4.18
N GLN A 184 6.00 -8.03 5.44
CA GLN A 184 4.70 -7.86 6.06
C GLN A 184 3.86 -6.73 5.41
N TYR A 185 4.49 -5.58 5.15
CA TYR A 185 3.84 -4.46 4.47
C TYR A 185 3.64 -4.73 2.99
N PHE A 186 4.53 -5.49 2.34
CA PHE A 186 4.42 -5.81 0.92
C PHE A 186 3.41 -6.94 0.68
N SER A 187 3.18 -7.84 1.63
CA SER A 187 2.15 -8.88 1.52
C SER A 187 0.76 -8.38 1.90
N TRP A 188 0.62 -7.13 2.36
CA TRP A 188 -0.61 -6.55 2.94
C TRP A 188 -1.23 -7.40 4.06
N SER A 189 -0.49 -8.38 4.57
CA SER A 189 -0.91 -9.30 5.63
C SER A 189 -0.39 -8.87 7.00
N GLY A 190 0.02 -7.61 7.10
CA GLY A 190 0.59 -7.08 8.32
C GLY A 190 -0.38 -7.00 9.47
N THR A 191 0.06 -7.50 10.62
CA THR A 191 -0.49 -7.17 11.93
C THR A 191 0.27 -5.98 12.48
N ASP A 192 -0.43 -4.89 12.79
CA ASP A 192 0.15 -3.76 13.51
C ASP A 192 0.75 -4.23 14.85
N LYS A 193 1.55 -3.39 15.49
CA LYS A 193 2.05 -3.68 16.85
C LYS A 193 0.93 -3.55 17.89
N ASP A 194 -0.10 -4.38 17.83
CA ASP A 194 -1.02 -4.66 18.94
C ASP A 194 -1.75 -6.00 18.74
#